data_AF-A0AAJ2T8Y8-F1
#
_entry.id   AF-A0AAJ2T8Y8-F1
#
_cell.length_a   1.000
_cell.length_b   1.000
_cell.length_c   1.000
_cell.angle_alpha   90.00
_cell.angle_beta   90.00
_cell.angle_gamma   90.00
#
_symmetry.space_group_name_H-M   'P 1'
#
loop_
_entity.id
_entity.type
_entity.pdbx_description
1 polymer ?
#
loop_
_entity_poly.entity_id
_entity_poly.type
_entity_poly.pdbx_seq_one_letter_code
_entity_poly.pdbx_strand_id
1 'polypeptide(L)'
;MFAPLVSGLSFYDIVIYFVLFAIAGYICEVIFAAIVLGKFVNRGFLNGPWCPIYGFGVVIVAICLKPLSKSLLVLFIGSVLLTSVLEYFTGFILEKVFDQKWWDYSDDKFNLGGYICLKFSLLWGVACTAVVKLVLPAVDAVIRVVPHFVGLIVTGVIVAVMLIDLTATVVTIMGIKKKIRLIDSTVAKLKAGTEDMGGFISKETLVVKDKYEELAKTAEEKKTELVRTAGEKKAEFAGKRDAFAKSVAEKREANAERREELAKSVEEKYTAFVKSLGEKRGERRLMKAFPSLREKRVDSSLGRLREQLKLISEKSEERAAERQKCVVEKYEEKLPEGAEKPFAYGLSFTKLFWLFMIGNVAGFLMETFWAFFIQRRVELRVGLVWGPFIPVYGFGAVIMTLLLYRFYKKRDLVTFAAAAIVGATFEFFCSLFQELAFGTVSWEYSGTTANIGGRTNLMYALIWGVLGLLWVKDFYPRISKLIEKIPKKIGSPLTVILCVFMIADMFVSGTAVIRRGQRMKGIPANGGYEMWLDKHFDDKYLDFVYPNMIYVDKKDETEADGETPETADVPEETSSSDE
;
A
#
# COMPACT_ATOMS: atom_id res chain seq x y z
N MET A 1 33.02 -52.46 -40.57
CA MET A 1 33.11 -51.77 -41.88
C MET A 1 31.73 -51.16 -42.13
N PHE A 2 31.52 -49.89 -41.77
CA PHE A 2 30.25 -49.20 -42.03
C PHE A 2 30.41 -48.42 -43.34
N ALA A 3 29.56 -48.72 -44.32
CA ALA A 3 29.56 -48.07 -45.63
C ALA A 3 29.39 -46.53 -45.49
N PRO A 4 29.95 -45.73 -46.42
CA PRO A 4 29.73 -44.28 -46.44
C PRO A 4 28.23 -44.02 -46.59
N LEU A 5 27.65 -43.34 -45.59
CA LEU A 5 26.20 -43.18 -45.50
C LEU A 5 25.72 -42.02 -46.41
N VAL A 6 26.52 -40.94 -46.51
CA VAL A 6 26.25 -39.75 -47.35
C VAL A 6 27.59 -39.07 -47.72
N SER A 7 27.78 -38.70 -48.99
CA SER A 7 28.91 -37.84 -49.45
C SER A 7 30.33 -38.33 -49.12
N GLY A 8 30.54 -39.64 -48.91
CA GLY A 8 31.84 -40.22 -48.57
C GLY A 8 32.24 -40.10 -47.09
N LEU A 9 31.31 -39.67 -46.21
CA LEU A 9 31.49 -39.66 -44.76
C LEU A 9 30.88 -40.93 -44.15
N SER A 10 31.61 -41.57 -43.23
CA SER A 10 31.07 -42.65 -42.41
C SER A 10 30.19 -42.08 -41.28
N PHE A 11 29.36 -42.93 -40.69
CA PHE A 11 28.58 -42.54 -39.50
C PHE A 11 29.48 -42.04 -38.36
N TYR A 12 30.64 -42.66 -38.19
CA TYR A 12 31.64 -42.23 -37.21
C TYR A 12 32.13 -40.80 -37.48
N ASP A 13 32.44 -40.47 -38.74
CA ASP A 13 32.92 -39.13 -39.13
C ASP A 13 31.86 -38.05 -38.84
N ILE A 14 30.60 -38.36 -39.09
CA ILE A 14 29.48 -37.45 -38.80
C ILE A 14 29.38 -37.18 -37.29
N VAL A 15 29.44 -38.22 -36.47
CA VAL A 15 29.30 -38.10 -35.01
C VAL A 15 30.52 -37.40 -34.40
N ILE A 16 31.74 -37.72 -34.83
CA ILE A 16 32.94 -37.06 -34.30
C ILE A 16 33.04 -35.60 -34.73
N TYR A 17 32.66 -35.25 -35.97
CA TYR A 17 32.54 -33.86 -36.39
C TYR A 17 31.52 -33.12 -35.52
N PHE A 18 30.33 -33.70 -35.32
CA PHE A 18 29.33 -33.11 -34.45
C PHE A 18 29.89 -32.79 -33.05
N VAL A 19 30.55 -33.75 -32.41
CA VAL A 19 31.13 -33.58 -31.07
C VAL A 19 32.23 -32.52 -31.05
N LEU A 20 33.21 -32.60 -31.95
CA LEU A 20 34.34 -31.68 -31.97
C LEU A 20 33.90 -30.24 -32.22
N PHE A 21 33.01 -30.03 -33.19
CA PHE A 21 32.51 -28.69 -33.50
C PHE A 21 31.52 -28.18 -32.46
N ALA A 22 30.77 -29.04 -31.76
CA ALA A 22 29.98 -28.62 -30.61
C ALA A 22 30.87 -28.12 -29.45
N ILE A 23 32.00 -28.79 -29.18
CA ILE A 23 32.95 -28.35 -28.15
C ILE A 23 33.68 -27.07 -28.59
N ALA A 24 34.15 -27.02 -29.84
CA ALA A 24 34.80 -25.82 -30.38
C ALA A 24 33.87 -24.60 -30.36
N GLY A 25 32.61 -24.78 -30.76
CA GLY A 25 31.59 -23.73 -30.69
C GLY A 25 31.37 -23.23 -29.26
N TYR A 26 31.35 -24.14 -28.27
CA TYR A 26 31.27 -23.75 -26.86
C TYR A 26 32.48 -22.93 -26.42
N ILE A 27 33.70 -23.34 -26.78
CA ILE A 27 34.92 -22.61 -26.43
C ILE A 27 34.88 -21.19 -27.02
N CYS A 28 34.49 -21.05 -28.29
CA CYS A 28 34.35 -19.76 -28.95
C CYS A 28 33.33 -18.86 -28.24
N GLU A 29 32.15 -19.38 -27.89
CA GLU A 29 31.12 -18.64 -27.16
C GLU A 29 31.57 -18.17 -25.78
N VAL A 30 32.31 -19.01 -25.05
CA VAL A 30 32.85 -18.65 -23.72
C VAL A 30 33.93 -17.60 -23.84
N ILE A 31 34.84 -17.70 -24.81
CA ILE A 31 35.87 -16.69 -25.07
C ILE A 31 35.21 -15.36 -25.46
N PHE A 32 34.25 -15.39 -26.38
CA PHE A 32 33.50 -14.21 -26.78
C PHE A 32 32.80 -13.55 -25.58
N ALA A 33 32.11 -14.32 -24.74
CA ALA A 33 31.49 -13.79 -23.53
C ALA A 33 32.50 -13.25 -22.51
N ALA A 34 33.67 -13.89 -22.37
CA ALA A 34 34.72 -13.41 -21.48
C ALA A 34 35.27 -12.05 -21.94
N ILE A 35 35.47 -11.85 -23.24
CA ILE A 35 35.98 -10.61 -23.83
C ILE A 35 34.91 -9.51 -23.79
N VAL A 36 33.69 -9.80 -24.24
CA VAL A 36 32.63 -8.79 -24.44
C VAL A 36 31.91 -8.44 -23.14
N LEU A 37 31.62 -9.43 -22.29
CA LEU A 37 30.90 -9.22 -21.02
C LEU A 37 31.82 -9.10 -19.80
N GLY A 38 33.14 -9.30 -19.97
CA GLY A 38 34.12 -9.25 -18.88
C GLY A 38 33.93 -10.35 -17.83
N LYS A 39 33.17 -11.41 -18.13
CA LYS A 39 32.80 -12.45 -17.15
C LYS A 39 32.89 -13.82 -17.78
N PHE A 40 33.54 -14.76 -17.06
CA PHE A 40 33.52 -16.16 -17.42
C PHE A 40 32.15 -16.78 -17.08
N VAL A 41 31.41 -17.17 -18.13
CA VAL A 41 30.07 -17.75 -18.01
C VAL A 41 29.95 -18.91 -19.00
N ASN A 42 29.41 -20.03 -18.55
CA ASN A 42 29.05 -21.15 -19.42
C ASN A 42 27.86 -20.72 -20.30
N ARG A 43 28.16 -20.35 -21.55
CA ARG A 43 27.22 -19.87 -22.59
C ARG A 43 26.53 -20.99 -23.36
N GLY A 44 26.93 -22.25 -23.18
CA GLY A 44 26.30 -23.39 -23.83
C GLY A 44 24.82 -23.49 -23.46
N PHE A 45 23.98 -23.92 -24.41
CA PHE A 45 22.57 -24.23 -24.14
C PHE A 45 22.45 -25.35 -23.10
N LEU A 46 23.32 -26.37 -23.20
CA LEU A 46 23.42 -27.49 -22.27
C LEU A 46 24.31 -27.14 -21.05
N ASN A 47 24.33 -27.97 -19.99
CA ASN A 47 25.14 -27.67 -18.80
C ASN A 47 26.64 -27.94 -19.00
N GLY A 48 27.01 -28.82 -19.92
CA GLY A 48 28.39 -29.17 -20.23
C GLY A 48 29.03 -28.28 -21.30
N PRO A 49 30.33 -28.50 -21.59
CA PRO A 49 31.13 -27.68 -22.50
C PRO A 49 30.85 -27.98 -23.98
N TRP A 50 29.59 -27.90 -24.39
CA TRP A 50 29.18 -28.17 -25.77
C TRP A 50 28.02 -27.27 -26.19
N CYS A 51 28.08 -26.84 -27.45
CA CYS A 51 27.07 -26.03 -28.10
C CYS A 51 26.60 -26.76 -29.37
N PRO A 52 25.56 -27.63 -29.27
CA PRO A 52 25.17 -28.54 -30.35
C PRO A 52 24.88 -27.90 -31.71
N ILE A 53 24.45 -26.62 -31.73
CA ILE A 53 24.14 -25.90 -32.97
C ILE A 53 25.34 -25.80 -33.91
N TYR A 54 26.55 -25.61 -33.37
CA TYR A 54 27.78 -25.59 -34.17
C TYR A 54 28.12 -26.97 -34.73
N GLY A 55 27.89 -28.02 -33.94
CA GLY A 55 28.03 -29.41 -34.38
C GLY A 55 27.11 -29.73 -35.54
N PHE A 56 25.80 -29.45 -35.42
CA PHE A 56 24.84 -29.66 -36.49
C PHE A 56 25.14 -28.82 -37.73
N GLY A 57 25.50 -27.54 -37.55
CA GLY A 57 25.81 -26.64 -38.66
C GLY A 57 26.98 -27.14 -39.50
N VAL A 58 28.08 -27.56 -38.85
CA VAL A 58 29.25 -28.07 -39.58
C VAL A 58 29.00 -29.43 -40.20
N VAL A 59 28.20 -30.31 -39.56
CA VAL A 59 27.78 -31.58 -40.17
C VAL A 59 26.96 -31.34 -41.44
N ILE A 60 26.01 -30.40 -41.42
CA ILE A 60 25.21 -30.06 -42.60
C ILE A 60 26.11 -29.49 -43.71
N VAL A 61 27.02 -28.58 -43.37
CA VAL A 61 28.04 -28.06 -44.30
C VAL A 61 28.90 -29.18 -44.88
N ALA A 62 29.39 -30.10 -44.05
CA ALA A 62 30.23 -31.22 -44.49
C ALA A 62 29.46 -32.16 -45.43
N ILE A 63 28.21 -32.49 -45.13
CA ILE A 63 27.39 -33.37 -45.96
C ILE A 63 27.04 -32.72 -47.31
N CYS A 64 26.62 -31.46 -47.29
CA CYS A 64 26.08 -30.78 -48.48
C CYS A 64 27.16 -30.13 -49.36
N LEU A 65 28.25 -29.61 -48.77
CA LEU A 65 29.23 -28.78 -49.48
C LEU A 65 30.55 -29.51 -49.79
N LYS A 66 30.93 -30.55 -49.05
CA LYS A 66 32.13 -31.36 -49.36
C LYS A 66 32.10 -31.96 -50.77
N PRO A 67 30.96 -32.42 -51.32
CA PRO A 67 30.86 -32.86 -52.73
C PRO A 67 31.18 -31.76 -53.75
N LEU A 68 30.89 -30.50 -53.41
CA LEU A 68 31.09 -29.34 -54.27
C LEU A 68 32.52 -28.78 -54.20
N SER A 69 33.38 -29.38 -53.39
CA SER A 69 34.70 -28.83 -53.06
C SER A 69 35.68 -28.79 -54.24
N LYS A 70 35.39 -29.45 -55.37
CA LYS A 70 36.25 -29.46 -56.57
C LYS A 70 36.36 -28.08 -57.26
N SER A 71 35.28 -27.30 -57.33
CA SER A 71 35.30 -25.95 -57.91
C SER A 71 35.07 -24.92 -56.83
N LEU A 72 36.00 -23.97 -56.68
CA LEU A 72 35.92 -22.95 -55.64
C LEU A 72 34.70 -22.04 -55.84
N LEU A 73 34.36 -21.69 -57.08
CA LEU A 73 33.19 -20.87 -57.39
C LEU A 73 31.88 -21.59 -57.05
N VAL A 74 31.76 -22.88 -57.42
CA VAL A 74 30.57 -23.69 -57.11
C VAL A 74 30.43 -23.91 -55.61
N LEU A 75 31.54 -24.16 -54.91
CA LEU A 75 31.57 -24.27 -53.46
C LEU A 75 31.13 -22.96 -52.78
N PHE A 76 31.61 -21.82 -53.27
CA PHE A 76 31.25 -20.52 -52.73
C PHE A 76 29.76 -20.23 -52.93
N ILE A 77 29.25 -20.38 -54.15
CA ILE A 77 27.82 -20.17 -54.45
C ILE A 77 26.95 -21.14 -53.64
N GLY A 78 27.33 -22.43 -53.59
CA GLY A 78 26.64 -23.43 -52.77
C GLY A 78 26.66 -23.09 -51.28
N SER A 79 27.77 -22.54 -50.78
CA SER A 79 27.90 -22.08 -49.40
C SER A 79 26.95 -20.92 -49.09
N VAL A 80 26.92 -19.90 -49.96
CA VAL A 80 26.01 -18.75 -49.84
C VAL A 80 24.56 -19.23 -49.81
N LEU A 81 24.17 -20.12 -50.74
CA LEU A 81 22.81 -20.63 -50.83
C LEU A 81 22.43 -21.47 -49.59
N LEU A 82 23.26 -22.44 -49.21
CA LEU A 82 22.97 -23.33 -48.09
C LEU A 82 22.82 -22.56 -46.78
N THR A 83 23.75 -21.65 -46.49
CA THR A 83 23.71 -20.86 -45.26
C THR A 83 22.54 -19.89 -45.24
N SER A 84 22.23 -19.24 -46.36
CA SER A 84 21.07 -18.35 -46.47
C SER A 84 19.74 -19.09 -46.28
N VAL A 85 19.61 -20.30 -46.82
CA VAL A 85 18.42 -21.14 -46.60
C VAL A 85 18.29 -21.52 -45.13
N LEU A 86 19.37 -22.01 -44.51
CA LEU A 86 19.36 -22.38 -43.09
C LEU A 86 19.04 -21.18 -42.20
N GLU A 87 19.68 -20.04 -42.44
CA GLU A 87 19.49 -18.81 -41.67
C GLU A 87 18.05 -18.29 -41.82
N TYR A 88 17.51 -18.24 -43.05
CA TYR A 88 16.14 -17.82 -43.30
C TYR A 88 15.12 -18.70 -42.56
N PHE A 89 15.20 -20.03 -42.74
CA PHE A 89 14.24 -20.94 -42.09
C PHE A 89 14.39 -20.93 -40.57
N THR A 90 15.62 -20.87 -40.06
CA THR A 90 15.86 -20.81 -38.61
C THR A 90 15.29 -19.51 -38.03
N GLY A 91 15.56 -18.37 -38.67
CA GLY A 91 15.01 -17.07 -38.27
C GLY A 91 13.47 -17.05 -38.30
N PHE A 92 12.88 -17.56 -39.39
CA PHE A 92 11.42 -17.62 -39.54
C PHE A 92 10.75 -18.51 -38.48
N ILE A 93 11.27 -19.72 -38.25
CA ILE A 93 10.73 -20.64 -37.23
C ILE A 93 10.87 -20.02 -35.84
N LEU A 94 12.03 -19.44 -35.53
CA LEU A 94 12.26 -18.79 -34.23
C LEU A 94 11.31 -17.62 -34.02
N GLU A 95 11.04 -16.80 -35.04
CA GLU A 95 10.05 -15.73 -34.94
C GLU A 95 8.65 -16.30 -34.68
N LYS A 96 8.22 -17.33 -35.40
CA LYS A 96 6.88 -17.93 -35.20
C LYS A 96 6.69 -18.61 -33.85
N VAL A 97 7.76 -19.12 -33.25
CA VAL A 97 7.69 -19.82 -31.95
C VAL A 97 7.82 -18.84 -30.78
N PHE A 98 8.55 -17.74 -30.95
CA PHE A 98 8.91 -16.82 -29.87
C PHE A 98 8.34 -15.40 -30.03
N ASP A 99 7.61 -15.14 -31.11
CA ASP A 99 7.05 -13.84 -31.50
C ASP A 99 8.09 -12.71 -31.51
N GLN A 100 9.36 -13.06 -31.80
CA GLN A 100 10.49 -12.12 -31.84
C GLN A 100 11.55 -12.56 -32.85
N LYS A 101 12.08 -11.60 -33.60
CA LYS A 101 13.28 -11.78 -34.43
C LYS A 101 14.53 -11.82 -33.57
N TRP A 102 15.38 -12.83 -33.79
CA TRP A 102 16.65 -13.01 -33.09
C TRP A 102 17.79 -12.20 -33.71
N TRP A 103 17.67 -11.93 -35.00
CA TRP A 103 18.46 -10.98 -35.76
C TRP A 103 17.52 -10.32 -36.78
N ASP A 104 17.80 -9.07 -37.13
CA ASP A 104 16.99 -8.32 -38.09
C ASP A 104 17.89 -7.51 -39.03
N TYR A 105 17.87 -7.89 -40.30
CA TYR A 105 18.57 -7.25 -41.40
C TYR A 105 17.63 -6.38 -42.25
N SER A 106 16.48 -5.96 -41.72
CA SER A 106 15.50 -5.15 -42.46
C SER A 106 16.10 -3.84 -43.01
N ASP A 107 17.09 -3.28 -42.30
CA ASP A 107 17.77 -2.04 -42.69
C ASP A 107 18.91 -2.26 -43.71
N ASP A 108 19.28 -3.52 -43.99
CA ASP A 108 20.32 -3.86 -44.96
C ASP A 108 19.76 -3.98 -46.39
N LYS A 109 20.56 -3.59 -47.38
CA LYS A 109 20.19 -3.70 -48.80
C LYS A 109 20.04 -5.17 -49.21
N PHE A 110 19.04 -5.44 -50.05
CA PHE A 110 18.71 -6.79 -50.54
C PHE A 110 18.41 -7.79 -49.42
N ASN A 111 17.68 -7.34 -48.40
CA ASN A 111 17.18 -8.23 -47.35
C ASN A 111 15.90 -8.97 -47.79
N LEU A 112 15.67 -10.14 -47.21
CA LEU A 112 14.46 -10.95 -47.40
C LEU A 112 13.77 -11.16 -46.06
N GLY A 113 12.68 -10.41 -45.83
CA GLY A 113 11.91 -10.45 -44.59
C GLY A 113 12.71 -10.03 -43.35
N GLY A 114 13.85 -9.37 -43.53
CA GLY A 114 14.81 -9.08 -42.46
C GLY A 114 15.55 -10.31 -41.89
N TYR A 115 15.36 -11.53 -42.43
CA TYR A 115 16.02 -12.73 -41.90
C TYR A 115 17.41 -12.98 -42.49
N ILE A 116 17.61 -12.60 -43.75
CA ILE A 116 18.89 -12.68 -44.45
C ILE A 116 19.08 -11.41 -45.27
N CYS A 117 20.33 -11.05 -45.56
CA CYS A 117 20.65 -10.02 -46.54
C CYS A 117 21.90 -10.40 -47.34
N LEU A 118 22.03 -9.85 -48.55
CA LEU A 118 23.09 -10.22 -49.48
C LEU A 118 24.49 -10.08 -48.88
N LYS A 119 24.75 -9.04 -48.09
CA LYS A 119 26.05 -8.79 -47.46
C LYS A 119 26.48 -9.93 -46.53
N PHE A 120 25.60 -10.35 -45.61
CA PHE A 120 25.92 -11.42 -44.66
C PHE A 120 25.89 -12.79 -45.32
N SER A 121 24.99 -13.02 -46.28
CA SER A 121 24.99 -14.23 -47.10
C SER A 121 26.33 -14.46 -47.82
N LEU A 122 26.94 -13.40 -48.37
CA LEU A 122 28.27 -13.50 -49.00
C LEU A 122 29.38 -13.79 -47.98
N LEU A 123 29.33 -13.16 -46.80
CA LEU A 123 30.30 -13.37 -45.72
C LEU A 123 30.25 -14.80 -45.19
N TRP A 124 29.05 -15.34 -44.98
CA TRP A 124 28.84 -16.75 -44.65
C TRP A 124 29.31 -17.69 -45.75
N GLY A 125 29.15 -17.29 -47.02
CA GLY A 125 29.71 -17.97 -48.18
C GLY A 125 31.23 -18.14 -48.10
N VAL A 126 31.95 -17.07 -47.78
CA VAL A 126 33.42 -17.11 -47.60
C VAL A 126 33.77 -17.99 -46.40
N ALA A 127 33.09 -17.81 -45.26
CA ALA A 127 33.34 -18.57 -44.04
C ALA A 127 33.15 -20.08 -44.25
N CYS A 128 32.04 -20.52 -44.84
CA CYS A 128 31.79 -21.93 -45.10
C CYS A 128 32.73 -22.51 -46.16
N THR A 129 33.14 -21.72 -47.15
CA THR A 129 34.17 -22.12 -48.11
C THR A 129 35.50 -22.39 -47.40
N ALA A 130 35.91 -21.51 -46.48
CA ALA A 130 37.09 -21.70 -45.65
C ALA A 130 36.96 -22.91 -44.71
N VAL A 131 35.78 -23.14 -44.12
CA VAL A 131 35.52 -24.34 -43.31
C VAL A 131 35.75 -25.61 -44.12
N VAL A 132 35.20 -25.70 -45.33
CA VAL A 132 35.34 -26.90 -46.17
C VAL A 132 36.78 -27.08 -46.69
N LYS A 133 37.48 -25.99 -47.02
CA LYS A 133 38.83 -26.06 -47.63
C LYS A 133 39.97 -26.14 -46.64
N LEU A 134 39.81 -25.60 -45.44
CA LEU A 134 40.89 -25.46 -44.46
C LEU A 134 40.57 -26.21 -43.16
N VAL A 135 39.39 -25.96 -42.59
CA VAL A 135 39.05 -26.46 -41.25
C VAL A 135 38.75 -27.95 -41.27
N LEU A 136 37.89 -28.43 -42.18
CA LEU A 136 37.55 -29.85 -42.27
C LEU A 136 38.78 -30.72 -42.58
N PRO A 137 39.67 -30.38 -43.53
CA PRO A 137 40.89 -31.16 -43.76
C PRO A 137 41.85 -31.16 -42.58
N ALA A 138 41.96 -30.04 -41.84
CA ALA A 138 42.77 -29.97 -40.62
C ALA A 138 42.21 -30.88 -39.52
N VAL A 139 40.89 -30.85 -39.31
CA VAL A 139 40.21 -31.75 -38.36
C VAL A 139 40.36 -33.21 -38.78
N ASP A 140 40.25 -33.52 -40.08
CA ASP A 140 40.49 -34.87 -40.62
C ASP A 140 41.92 -35.35 -40.34
N ALA A 141 42.92 -34.46 -40.44
CA ALA A 141 44.29 -34.80 -40.10
C ALA A 141 44.43 -35.16 -38.62
N VAL A 142 43.76 -34.43 -37.72
CA VAL A 142 43.75 -34.73 -36.28
C VAL A 142 43.03 -36.04 -35.99
N ILE A 143 41.86 -36.28 -36.58
CA ILE A 143 41.09 -37.51 -36.37
C ILE A 143 41.90 -38.74 -36.81
N ARG A 144 42.65 -38.65 -37.92
CA ARG A 144 43.50 -39.75 -38.42
C ARG A 144 44.63 -40.15 -37.48
N VAL A 145 45.09 -39.26 -36.61
CA VAL A 145 46.14 -39.58 -35.61
C VAL A 145 45.58 -40.48 -34.50
N VAL A 146 44.27 -40.42 -34.25
CA VAL A 146 43.62 -41.18 -33.17
C VAL A 146 43.25 -42.59 -33.67
N PRO A 147 43.64 -43.67 -32.98
CA PRO A 147 43.21 -45.02 -33.33
C PRO A 147 41.68 -45.13 -33.35
N HIS A 148 41.11 -45.68 -34.43
CA HIS A 148 39.67 -45.67 -34.67
C HIS A 148 38.85 -46.26 -33.51
N PHE A 149 39.31 -47.34 -32.89
CA PHE A 149 38.64 -47.97 -31.74
C PHE A 149 38.57 -47.04 -30.52
N VAL A 150 39.67 -46.34 -30.23
CA VAL A 150 39.74 -45.38 -29.11
C VAL A 150 38.81 -44.20 -29.40
N GLY A 151 38.87 -43.65 -30.61
CA GLY A 151 37.99 -42.57 -31.05
C GLY A 151 36.51 -42.94 -30.92
N LEU A 152 36.12 -44.15 -31.35
CA LEU A 152 34.74 -44.63 -31.25
C LEU A 152 34.24 -44.67 -29.80
N ILE A 153 35.03 -45.22 -28.87
CA ILE A 153 34.67 -45.30 -27.45
C ILE A 153 34.57 -43.89 -26.85
N VAL A 154 35.57 -43.05 -27.06
CA VAL A 154 35.61 -41.69 -26.49
C VAL A 154 34.43 -40.87 -27.02
N THR A 155 34.21 -40.87 -28.33
CA THR A 155 33.06 -40.17 -28.93
C THR A 155 31.74 -40.72 -28.42
N GLY A 156 31.60 -42.06 -28.29
CA GLY A 156 30.40 -42.69 -27.75
C GLY A 156 30.09 -42.25 -26.31
N VAL A 157 31.11 -42.20 -25.44
CA VAL A 157 30.97 -41.71 -24.06
C VAL A 157 30.57 -40.24 -24.04
N ILE A 158 31.22 -39.38 -24.84
CA ILE A 158 30.88 -37.95 -24.90
C ILE A 158 29.42 -37.76 -25.35
N VAL A 159 28.98 -38.48 -26.38
CA VAL A 159 27.58 -38.43 -26.85
C VAL A 159 26.62 -38.87 -25.74
N ALA A 160 26.92 -39.94 -25.02
CA ALA A 160 26.09 -40.40 -23.89
C ALA A 160 25.97 -39.33 -22.80
N VAL A 161 27.08 -38.67 -22.44
CA VAL A 161 27.08 -37.56 -21.47
C VAL A 161 26.28 -36.37 -22.00
N MET A 162 26.43 -36.01 -23.28
CA MET A 162 25.66 -34.94 -23.92
C MET A 162 24.15 -35.22 -23.89
N LEU A 163 23.72 -36.48 -24.07
CA LEU A 163 22.31 -36.87 -24.00
C LEU A 163 21.76 -36.79 -22.58
N ILE A 164 22.52 -37.23 -21.58
CA ILE A 164 22.15 -37.07 -20.15
C ILE A 164 21.97 -35.59 -19.82
N ASP A 165 22.91 -34.75 -20.27
CA ASP A 165 22.88 -33.32 -20.04
C ASP A 165 21.74 -32.60 -20.78
N LEU A 166 21.46 -33.00 -22.02
CA LEU A 166 20.27 -32.55 -22.75
C LEU A 166 19.00 -32.82 -21.93
N THR A 167 18.88 -34.03 -21.39
CA THR A 167 17.73 -34.43 -20.57
C THR A 167 17.61 -33.56 -19.31
N ALA A 168 18.72 -33.37 -18.58
CA ALA A 168 18.76 -32.52 -17.39
C ALA A 168 18.43 -31.05 -17.70
N THR A 169 18.91 -30.54 -18.85
CA THR A 169 18.64 -29.18 -19.31
C THR A 169 17.16 -29.00 -19.66
N VAL A 170 16.55 -29.96 -20.36
CA VAL A 170 15.11 -29.94 -20.68
C VAL A 170 14.25 -29.96 -19.41
N VAL A 171 14.56 -30.83 -18.45
CA VAL A 171 13.86 -30.87 -17.15
C VAL A 171 13.93 -29.52 -16.42
N THR A 172 15.10 -28.87 -16.45
CA THR A 172 15.29 -27.54 -15.85
C THR A 172 14.42 -26.49 -16.53
N ILE A 173 14.39 -26.45 -17.86
CA ILE A 173 13.56 -25.52 -18.65
C ILE A 173 12.06 -25.75 -18.39
N MET A 174 11.62 -27.01 -18.32
CA MET A 174 10.23 -27.36 -18.00
C MET A 174 9.84 -26.86 -16.60
N GLY A 175 10.74 -26.96 -15.63
CA GLY A 175 10.57 -26.40 -14.28
C GLY A 175 10.31 -24.89 -14.31
N ILE A 176 11.15 -24.13 -15.02
CA ILE A 176 10.99 -22.68 -15.19
C ILE A 176 9.65 -22.35 -15.86
N LYS A 177 9.28 -23.07 -16.93
CA LYS A 177 7.99 -22.87 -17.64
C LYS A 177 6.77 -23.17 -16.77
N LYS A 178 6.85 -24.14 -15.86
CA LYS A 178 5.76 -24.44 -14.90
C LYS A 178 5.58 -23.30 -13.90
N LYS A 179 6.69 -22.75 -13.38
CA LYS A 179 6.66 -21.62 -12.44
C LYS A 179 6.09 -20.34 -13.10
N ILE A 180 6.46 -20.03 -14.36
CA ILE A 180 5.90 -18.88 -15.10
C ILE A 180 4.38 -19.01 -15.29
N ARG A 181 3.89 -20.18 -15.70
CA ARG A 181 2.44 -20.43 -15.87
C ARG A 181 1.62 -20.21 -14.60
N LEU A 182 2.20 -20.48 -13.42
CA LEU A 182 1.55 -20.24 -12.15
C LEU A 182 1.26 -18.74 -11.94
N ILE A 183 2.19 -17.87 -12.34
CA ILE A 183 2.02 -16.41 -12.28
C ILE A 183 0.94 -15.96 -13.25
N ASP A 184 1.01 -16.39 -14.51
CA ASP A 184 0.00 -16.04 -15.52
C ASP A 184 -1.41 -16.45 -15.06
N SER A 185 -1.56 -17.64 -14.45
CA SER A 185 -2.85 -18.10 -13.91
C SER A 185 -3.33 -17.26 -12.71
N THR A 186 -2.41 -16.71 -11.93
CA THR A 186 -2.72 -15.84 -10.78
C THR A 186 -3.20 -14.48 -11.27
N VAL A 187 -2.53 -13.91 -12.29
CA VAL A 187 -2.96 -12.68 -12.97
C VAL A 187 -4.34 -12.86 -13.61
N ALA A 188 -4.58 -14.00 -14.27
CA ALA A 188 -5.88 -14.28 -14.90
C ALA A 188 -7.02 -14.35 -13.87
N LYS A 189 -6.81 -15.02 -12.72
CA LYS A 189 -7.78 -15.06 -11.62
C LYS A 189 -8.09 -13.67 -11.06
N LEU A 190 -7.06 -12.81 -10.95
CA LEU A 190 -7.19 -11.43 -10.48
C LEU A 190 -8.08 -10.59 -11.42
N LYS A 191 -7.87 -10.75 -12.74
CA LYS A 191 -8.66 -10.09 -13.78
C LYS A 191 -10.11 -10.56 -13.77
N ALA A 192 -10.34 -11.87 -13.74
CA ALA A 192 -11.66 -12.45 -13.68
C ALA A 192 -12.46 -12.00 -12.45
N GLY A 193 -11.85 -12.02 -11.26
CA GLY A 193 -12.51 -11.52 -10.04
C GLY A 193 -12.85 -10.01 -10.11
N THR A 194 -12.08 -9.24 -10.87
CA THR A 194 -12.34 -7.79 -11.05
C THR A 194 -13.49 -7.53 -12.02
N GLU A 195 -13.59 -8.29 -13.11
CA GLU A 195 -14.66 -8.18 -14.12
C GLU A 195 -16.00 -8.70 -13.59
N ASP A 196 -15.99 -9.86 -12.91
CA ASP A 196 -17.19 -10.49 -12.36
C ASP A 196 -17.86 -9.59 -11.29
N MET A 197 -17.06 -8.94 -10.45
CA MET A 197 -17.56 -7.93 -9.51
C MET A 197 -18.05 -6.64 -10.18
N GLY A 198 -17.44 -6.23 -11.30
CA GLY A 198 -17.90 -5.08 -12.07
C GLY A 198 -19.30 -5.30 -12.63
N GLY A 199 -19.56 -6.49 -13.17
CA GLY A 199 -20.87 -6.92 -13.64
C GLY A 199 -21.89 -7.09 -12.50
N PHE A 200 -21.48 -7.65 -11.36
CA PHE A 200 -22.37 -7.86 -10.22
C PHE A 200 -22.82 -6.54 -9.58
N ILE A 201 -21.91 -5.58 -9.42
CA ILE A 201 -22.24 -4.24 -8.90
C ILE A 201 -23.11 -3.47 -9.89
N SER A 202 -22.88 -3.58 -11.21
CA SER A 202 -23.72 -2.87 -12.19
C SER A 202 -25.14 -3.46 -12.23
N LYS A 203 -25.29 -4.79 -12.19
CA LYS A 203 -26.59 -5.46 -12.15
C LYS A 203 -27.37 -5.12 -10.90
N GLU A 204 -26.77 -5.19 -9.71
CA GLU A 204 -27.48 -4.83 -8.48
C GLU A 204 -27.78 -3.33 -8.40
N THR A 205 -26.91 -2.45 -8.89
CA THR A 205 -27.18 -0.99 -8.88
C THR A 205 -28.33 -0.64 -9.83
N LEU A 206 -28.44 -1.32 -10.98
CA LEU A 206 -29.58 -1.20 -11.89
C LEU A 206 -30.86 -1.75 -11.25
N VAL A 207 -30.82 -2.93 -10.64
CA VAL A 207 -31.97 -3.51 -9.92
C VAL A 207 -32.43 -2.63 -8.76
N VAL A 208 -31.49 -1.98 -8.06
CA VAL A 208 -31.80 -1.01 -6.99
C VAL A 208 -32.44 0.24 -7.55
N LYS A 209 -31.96 0.76 -8.69
CA LYS A 209 -32.56 1.92 -9.37
C LYS A 209 -33.97 1.61 -9.86
N ASP A 210 -34.16 0.47 -10.50
CA ASP A 210 -35.46 0.01 -11.02
C ASP A 210 -36.45 -0.23 -9.88
N LYS A 211 -36.03 -0.90 -8.79
CA LYS A 211 -36.87 -1.05 -7.59
C LYS A 211 -37.18 0.29 -6.93
N TYR A 212 -36.24 1.24 -6.93
CA TYR A 212 -36.50 2.58 -6.38
C TYR A 212 -37.52 3.36 -7.21
N GLU A 213 -37.43 3.28 -8.54
CA GLU A 213 -38.39 3.91 -9.45
C GLU A 213 -39.78 3.24 -9.35
N GLU A 214 -39.84 1.90 -9.23
CA GLU A 214 -41.08 1.16 -8.95
C GLU A 214 -41.70 1.57 -7.61
N LEU A 215 -40.89 1.68 -6.55
CA LEU A 215 -41.37 2.08 -5.23
C LEU A 215 -41.78 3.54 -5.17
N ALA A 216 -41.07 4.42 -5.89
CA ALA A 216 -41.43 5.82 -6.02
C ALA A 216 -42.76 5.98 -6.77
N LYS A 217 -42.96 5.24 -7.87
CA LYS A 217 -44.24 5.19 -8.60
C LYS A 217 -45.37 4.63 -7.74
N THR A 218 -45.13 3.53 -7.03
CA THR A 218 -46.13 2.91 -6.15
C THR A 218 -46.49 3.82 -4.97
N ALA A 219 -45.54 4.63 -4.48
CA ALA A 219 -45.75 5.62 -3.42
C ALA A 219 -46.47 6.89 -3.92
N GLU A 220 -46.25 7.29 -5.18
CA GLU A 220 -47.03 8.34 -5.84
C GLU A 220 -48.46 7.89 -6.14
N GLU A 221 -48.66 6.69 -6.67
CA GLU A 221 -49.98 6.12 -6.97
C GLU A 221 -50.83 5.97 -5.69
N LYS A 222 -50.21 5.53 -4.59
CA LYS A 222 -50.85 5.43 -3.26
C LYS A 222 -50.99 6.77 -2.52
N LYS A 223 -50.43 7.87 -3.03
CA LYS A 223 -50.65 9.21 -2.48
C LYS A 223 -52.07 9.72 -2.77
N THR A 224 -52.73 9.12 -3.76
CA THR A 224 -54.09 9.45 -4.21
C THR A 224 -55.17 8.64 -3.50
N GLU A 225 -54.83 7.60 -2.73
CA GLU A 225 -55.80 6.75 -2.03
C GLU A 225 -55.23 6.29 -0.67
N LEU A 226 -55.86 6.73 0.42
CA LEU A 226 -55.71 6.28 1.82
C LEU A 226 -54.59 6.90 2.69
N VAL A 227 -54.99 8.01 3.33
CA VAL A 227 -54.36 8.73 4.46
C VAL A 227 -54.30 7.95 5.79
N ARG A 228 -54.73 6.69 5.92
CA ARG A 228 -54.82 6.03 7.25
C ARG A 228 -54.06 4.72 7.47
N THR A 229 -53.20 4.31 6.53
CA THR A 229 -52.38 3.08 6.67
C THR A 229 -50.91 3.34 6.33
N ALA A 230 -50.43 4.56 6.57
CA ALA A 230 -49.12 5.04 6.15
C ALA A 230 -48.01 4.92 7.21
N GLY A 231 -48.35 4.63 8.47
CA GLY A 231 -47.39 4.51 9.57
C GLY A 231 -46.68 3.15 9.63
N GLU A 232 -47.44 2.06 9.55
CA GLU A 232 -46.93 0.70 9.78
C GLU A 232 -46.16 0.14 8.57
N LYS A 233 -46.68 0.34 7.34
CA LYS A 233 -45.99 -0.11 6.11
C LYS A 233 -44.70 0.68 5.81
N LYS A 234 -44.58 1.92 6.30
CA LYS A 234 -43.40 2.78 6.11
C LYS A 234 -42.25 2.35 7.01
N ALA A 235 -42.55 1.88 8.23
CA ALA A 235 -41.57 1.27 9.13
C ALA A 235 -41.09 -0.10 8.62
N GLU A 236 -41.99 -0.93 8.09
CA GLU A 236 -41.63 -2.23 7.50
C GLU A 236 -40.76 -2.08 6.24
N PHE A 237 -41.05 -1.08 5.40
CA PHE A 237 -40.23 -0.74 4.23
C PHE A 237 -38.87 -0.15 4.60
N ALA A 238 -38.80 0.70 5.64
CA ALA A 238 -37.55 1.24 6.15
C ALA A 238 -36.65 0.13 6.71
N GLY A 239 -37.22 -0.82 7.47
CA GLY A 239 -36.50 -1.98 7.98
C GLY A 239 -35.94 -2.90 6.88
N LYS A 240 -36.71 -3.17 5.83
CA LYS A 240 -36.23 -3.93 4.65
C LYS A 240 -35.14 -3.18 3.88
N ARG A 241 -35.21 -1.83 3.80
CA ARG A 241 -34.17 -0.99 3.19
C ARG A 241 -32.86 -1.01 3.97
N ASP A 242 -32.94 -0.89 5.28
CA ASP A 242 -31.76 -0.88 6.16
C ASP A 242 -31.11 -2.26 6.22
N ALA A 243 -31.89 -3.35 6.28
CA ALA A 243 -31.38 -4.72 6.22
C ALA A 243 -30.68 -5.02 4.88
N PHE A 244 -31.24 -4.56 3.76
CA PHE A 244 -30.64 -4.73 2.43
C PHE A 244 -29.36 -3.89 2.27
N ALA A 245 -29.39 -2.62 2.69
CA ALA A 245 -28.22 -1.74 2.67
C ALA A 245 -27.08 -2.27 3.54
N LYS A 246 -27.40 -2.88 4.70
CA LYS A 246 -26.43 -3.55 5.56
C LYS A 246 -25.82 -4.78 4.88
N SER A 247 -26.62 -5.60 4.20
CA SER A 247 -26.12 -6.77 3.45
C SER A 247 -25.20 -6.39 2.28
N VAL A 248 -25.49 -5.27 1.60
CA VAL A 248 -24.67 -4.75 0.49
C VAL A 248 -23.39 -4.11 1.02
N ALA A 249 -23.43 -3.45 2.17
CA ALA A 249 -22.26 -2.90 2.84
C ALA A 249 -21.31 -4.00 3.35
N GLU A 250 -21.84 -5.04 4.00
CA GLU A 250 -21.08 -6.20 4.48
C GLU A 250 -20.44 -6.97 3.32
N LYS A 251 -21.18 -7.21 2.22
CA LYS A 251 -20.61 -7.82 1.01
C LYS A 251 -19.55 -6.94 0.33
N ARG A 252 -19.64 -5.61 0.44
CA ARG A 252 -18.64 -4.67 -0.09
C ARG A 252 -17.37 -4.61 0.75
N GLU A 253 -17.48 -4.61 2.07
CA GLU A 253 -16.32 -4.69 2.98
C GLU A 253 -15.62 -6.04 2.85
N ALA A 254 -16.36 -7.15 2.90
CA ALA A 254 -15.79 -8.49 2.71
C ALA A 254 -15.09 -8.66 1.35
N ASN A 255 -15.59 -8.00 0.30
CA ASN A 255 -14.94 -8.00 -1.02
C ASN A 255 -13.73 -7.06 -1.12
N ALA A 256 -13.69 -5.97 -0.34
CA ALA A 256 -12.53 -5.09 -0.28
C ALA A 256 -11.38 -5.77 0.49
N GLU A 257 -11.69 -6.41 1.62
CA GLU A 257 -10.74 -7.21 2.40
C GLU A 257 -10.21 -8.38 1.58
N ARG A 258 -11.07 -9.13 0.87
CA ARG A 258 -10.63 -10.18 -0.06
C ARG A 258 -9.70 -9.68 -1.15
N ARG A 259 -9.87 -8.45 -1.62
CA ARG A 259 -8.99 -7.86 -2.64
C ARG A 259 -7.62 -7.54 -2.09
N GLU A 260 -7.57 -7.00 -0.88
CA GLU A 260 -6.31 -6.66 -0.22
C GLU A 260 -5.53 -7.91 0.19
N GLU A 261 -6.21 -8.92 0.74
CA GLU A 261 -5.61 -10.23 1.04
C GLU A 261 -5.11 -10.92 -0.22
N LEU A 262 -5.90 -10.92 -1.30
CA LEU A 262 -5.49 -11.54 -2.55
C LEU A 262 -4.30 -10.80 -3.16
N ALA A 263 -4.28 -9.47 -3.14
CA ALA A 263 -3.16 -8.66 -3.61
C ALA A 263 -1.87 -8.95 -2.83
N LYS A 264 -1.94 -9.00 -1.49
CA LYS A 264 -0.81 -9.41 -0.64
C LYS A 264 -0.35 -10.83 -0.96
N SER A 265 -1.28 -11.78 -1.13
CA SER A 265 -0.92 -13.17 -1.49
C SER A 265 -0.23 -13.29 -2.85
N VAL A 266 -0.54 -12.37 -3.77
CA VAL A 266 0.06 -12.33 -5.11
C VAL A 266 1.47 -11.74 -5.03
N GLU A 267 1.66 -10.69 -4.23
CA GLU A 267 2.96 -10.07 -3.98
C GLU A 267 3.92 -10.99 -3.21
N GLU A 268 3.40 -11.77 -2.26
CA GLU A 268 4.16 -12.83 -1.59
C GLU A 268 4.57 -13.94 -2.56
N LYS A 269 3.64 -14.45 -3.38
CA LYS A 269 3.95 -15.46 -4.42
C LYS A 269 4.93 -14.93 -5.46
N TYR A 270 4.88 -13.63 -5.78
CA TYR A 270 5.84 -12.95 -6.63
C TYR A 270 7.24 -12.96 -6.00
N THR A 271 7.35 -12.52 -4.75
CA THR A 271 8.63 -12.45 -4.03
C THR A 271 9.22 -13.85 -3.86
N ALA A 272 8.37 -14.83 -3.54
CA ALA A 272 8.75 -16.23 -3.48
C ALA A 272 9.19 -16.78 -4.85
N PHE A 273 8.53 -16.40 -5.95
CA PHE A 273 8.93 -16.82 -7.29
C PHE A 273 10.30 -16.27 -7.67
N VAL A 274 10.54 -14.97 -7.48
CA VAL A 274 11.83 -14.33 -7.76
C VAL A 274 12.93 -14.96 -6.91
N LYS A 275 12.65 -15.26 -5.65
CA LYS A 275 13.58 -15.96 -4.76
C LYS A 275 13.82 -17.41 -5.20
N SER A 276 12.78 -18.09 -5.67
CA SER A 276 12.87 -19.48 -6.16
C SER A 276 13.57 -19.61 -7.53
N LEU A 277 13.64 -18.51 -8.29
CA LEU A 277 14.33 -18.46 -9.58
C LEU A 277 15.84 -18.42 -9.33
N GLY A 278 16.50 -19.54 -9.57
CA GLY A 278 17.94 -19.67 -9.37
C GLY A 278 18.36 -20.38 -8.07
N GLU A 279 17.40 -20.96 -7.33
CA GLU A 279 17.71 -21.90 -6.23
C GLU A 279 18.41 -23.16 -6.77
N LYS A 280 17.93 -23.68 -7.90
CA LYS A 280 18.56 -24.83 -8.55
C LYS A 280 19.77 -24.38 -9.36
N ARG A 281 20.87 -25.13 -9.24
CA ARG A 281 22.13 -24.87 -9.96
C ARG A 281 21.93 -24.68 -11.47
N GLY A 282 21.09 -25.52 -12.10
CA GLY A 282 20.76 -25.41 -13.53
C GLY A 282 19.99 -24.14 -13.89
N GLU A 283 19.03 -23.73 -13.06
CA GLU A 283 18.26 -22.49 -13.25
C GLU A 283 19.20 -21.27 -13.14
N ARG A 284 20.05 -21.24 -12.10
CA ARG A 284 21.01 -20.14 -11.89
C ARG A 284 22.01 -20.00 -13.04
N ARG A 285 22.48 -21.12 -13.59
CA ARG A 285 23.37 -21.15 -14.76
C ARG A 285 22.70 -20.51 -15.97
N LEU A 286 21.51 -20.99 -16.34
CA LEU A 286 20.76 -20.50 -17.50
C LEU A 286 20.49 -18.99 -17.40
N MET A 287 20.12 -18.52 -16.21
CA MET A 287 19.86 -17.10 -15.95
C MET A 287 21.12 -16.24 -16.06
N LYS A 288 22.29 -16.78 -15.70
CA LYS A 288 23.59 -16.10 -15.87
C LYS A 288 24.06 -16.13 -17.32
N ALA A 289 23.83 -17.24 -18.02
CA ALA A 289 24.23 -17.47 -19.41
C ALA A 289 23.42 -16.64 -20.41
N PHE A 290 22.11 -16.48 -20.14
CA PHE A 290 21.17 -15.77 -21.01
C PHE A 290 20.38 -14.69 -20.25
N PRO A 291 20.99 -13.53 -19.95
CA PRO A 291 20.32 -12.45 -19.22
C PRO A 291 19.10 -11.86 -19.95
N SER A 292 19.13 -11.79 -21.29
CA SER A 292 18.04 -11.23 -22.11
C SER A 292 16.76 -12.08 -22.09
N LEU A 293 16.90 -13.40 -21.89
CA LEU A 293 15.78 -14.34 -21.70
C LEU A 293 15.01 -14.06 -20.40
N ARG A 294 15.72 -13.56 -19.37
CA ARG A 294 15.13 -13.10 -18.11
C ARG A 294 14.34 -11.82 -18.31
N GLU A 295 14.94 -10.77 -18.85
CA GLU A 295 14.28 -9.47 -19.02
C GLU A 295 13.00 -9.60 -19.84
N LYS A 296 13.05 -10.14 -21.06
CA LYS A 296 11.88 -10.06 -21.95
C LYS A 296 10.66 -10.87 -21.51
N ARG A 297 10.82 -12.09 -20.97
CA ARG A 297 9.69 -12.98 -20.64
C ARG A 297 9.23 -12.84 -19.19
N VAL A 298 10.17 -12.59 -18.27
CA VAL A 298 9.83 -12.36 -16.87
C VAL A 298 9.32 -10.93 -16.70
N ASP A 299 9.95 -9.90 -17.27
CA ASP A 299 9.44 -8.53 -17.13
C ASP A 299 8.13 -8.30 -17.86
N SER A 300 7.84 -8.99 -18.97
CA SER A 300 6.53 -8.87 -19.63
C SER A 300 5.39 -9.48 -18.81
N SER A 301 5.65 -10.54 -18.05
CA SER A 301 4.65 -11.15 -17.16
C SER A 301 4.54 -10.38 -15.85
N LEU A 302 5.66 -9.86 -15.33
CA LEU A 302 5.71 -9.03 -14.12
C LEU A 302 5.16 -7.62 -14.34
N GLY A 303 5.41 -7.02 -15.50
CA GLY A 303 4.87 -5.73 -15.91
C GLY A 303 3.35 -5.78 -15.95
N ARG A 304 2.79 -6.82 -16.59
CA ARG A 304 1.33 -7.06 -16.61
C ARG A 304 0.76 -7.19 -15.20
N LEU A 305 1.43 -7.91 -14.29
CA LEU A 305 0.98 -8.04 -12.90
C LEU A 305 1.02 -6.70 -12.14
N ARG A 306 2.12 -5.96 -12.26
CA ARG A 306 2.30 -4.66 -11.61
C ARG A 306 1.31 -3.62 -12.10
N GLU A 307 1.04 -3.61 -13.40
CA GLU A 307 0.05 -2.73 -14.03
C GLU A 307 -1.37 -3.06 -13.56
N GLN A 308 -1.74 -4.34 -13.46
CA GLN A 308 -3.03 -4.74 -12.90
C GLN A 308 -3.19 -4.34 -11.42
N LEU A 309 -2.14 -4.53 -10.61
CA LEU A 309 -2.13 -4.08 -9.20
C LEU A 309 -2.25 -2.56 -9.10
N LYS A 310 -1.54 -1.81 -9.96
CA LYS A 310 -1.61 -0.33 -10.01
C LYS A 310 -3.00 0.14 -10.41
N LEU A 311 -3.61 -0.46 -11.43
CA LEU A 311 -4.98 -0.15 -11.85
C LEU A 311 -6.01 -0.45 -10.75
N ILE A 312 -5.81 -1.52 -9.98
CA ILE A 312 -6.67 -1.83 -8.83
C ILE A 312 -6.49 -0.78 -7.72
N SER A 313 -5.25 -0.36 -7.44
CA SER A 313 -4.93 0.68 -6.46
C SER A 313 -5.53 2.03 -6.88
N GLU A 314 -5.24 2.50 -8.09
CA GLU A 314 -5.71 3.78 -8.62
C GLU A 314 -7.24 3.82 -8.68
N LYS A 315 -7.90 2.76 -9.15
CA LYS A 315 -9.36 2.68 -9.20
C LYS A 315 -10.00 2.57 -7.81
N SER A 316 -9.24 2.13 -6.79
CA SER A 316 -9.67 2.18 -5.39
C SER A 316 -9.51 3.58 -4.79
N GLU A 317 -8.44 4.29 -5.14
CA GLU A 317 -8.16 5.67 -4.73
C GLU A 317 -9.11 6.68 -5.37
N GLU A 318 -9.39 6.56 -6.68
CA GLU A 318 -10.39 7.38 -7.39
C GLU A 318 -11.78 7.22 -6.76
N ARG A 319 -12.18 5.98 -6.43
CA ARG A 319 -13.44 5.72 -5.71
C ARG A 319 -13.43 6.27 -4.29
N ALA A 320 -12.28 6.35 -3.63
CA ALA A 320 -12.15 6.99 -2.32
C ALA A 320 -12.25 8.52 -2.45
N ALA A 321 -11.65 9.11 -3.48
CA ALA A 321 -11.72 10.54 -3.79
C ALA A 321 -13.13 10.99 -4.22
N GLU A 322 -13.86 10.20 -5.01
CA GLU A 322 -15.27 10.47 -5.34
C GLU A 322 -16.18 10.40 -4.11
N ARG A 323 -15.98 9.40 -3.24
CA ARG A 323 -16.70 9.33 -1.96
C ARG A 323 -16.40 10.54 -1.08
N GLN A 324 -15.16 11.03 -1.09
CA GLN A 324 -14.75 12.23 -0.38
C GLN A 324 -15.44 13.48 -0.94
N LYS A 325 -15.51 13.63 -2.27
CA LYS A 325 -16.25 14.72 -2.93
C LYS A 325 -17.74 14.74 -2.51
N CYS A 326 -18.42 13.58 -2.52
CA CYS A 326 -19.82 13.50 -2.07
C CYS A 326 -20.01 13.75 -0.56
N VAL A 327 -18.98 13.62 0.28
CA VAL A 327 -19.03 13.96 1.71
C VAL A 327 -18.89 15.46 1.91
N VAL A 328 -17.93 16.09 1.22
CA VAL A 328 -17.72 17.55 1.25
C VAL A 328 -18.94 18.32 0.73
N GLU A 329 -19.57 17.86 -0.36
CA GLU A 329 -20.80 18.45 -0.91
C GLU A 329 -22.01 18.44 0.05
N LYS A 330 -22.00 17.61 1.11
CA LYS A 330 -23.09 17.58 2.11
C LYS A 330 -22.84 18.54 3.27
N TYR A 331 -21.60 19.02 3.45
CA TYR A 331 -21.19 19.94 4.50
C TYR A 331 -21.01 21.38 4.00
N GLU A 332 -20.68 21.54 2.73
CA GLU A 332 -20.61 22.82 2.05
C GLU A 332 -21.72 22.86 0.99
N GLU A 333 -22.81 23.56 1.30
CA GLU A 333 -23.85 23.86 0.31
C GLU A 333 -23.17 24.61 -0.84
N LYS A 334 -23.16 24.04 -2.05
CA LYS A 334 -22.59 24.69 -3.23
C LYS A 334 -23.30 26.02 -3.44
N LEU A 335 -22.59 27.11 -3.15
CA LEU A 335 -22.99 28.44 -3.58
C LEU A 335 -23.03 28.44 -5.12
N PRO A 336 -24.11 28.93 -5.75
CA PRO A 336 -24.15 29.12 -7.19
C PRO A 336 -22.99 30.03 -7.62
N GLU A 337 -22.42 29.79 -8.80
CA GLU A 337 -21.28 30.55 -9.32
C GLU A 337 -21.59 32.06 -9.28
N GLY A 338 -20.84 32.81 -8.47
CA GLY A 338 -21.01 34.25 -8.27
C GLY A 338 -21.66 34.69 -6.95
N ALA A 339 -22.16 33.77 -6.11
CA ALA A 339 -22.76 34.12 -4.81
C ALA A 339 -21.70 34.45 -3.75
N GLU A 340 -21.98 35.46 -2.93
CA GLU A 340 -21.07 35.92 -1.86
C GLU A 340 -20.99 34.85 -0.75
N LYS A 341 -19.78 34.33 -0.47
CA LYS A 341 -19.56 33.30 0.55
C LYS A 341 -20.08 33.75 1.92
N PRO A 342 -20.84 32.98 2.71
CA PRO A 342 -21.30 33.41 4.04
C PRO A 342 -20.13 33.54 5.04
N PHE A 343 -20.41 34.13 6.21
CA PHE A 343 -19.42 34.24 7.29
C PHE A 343 -18.94 32.85 7.71
N ALA A 344 -17.64 32.68 7.93
CA ALA A 344 -17.05 31.40 8.31
C ALA A 344 -17.42 30.22 7.37
N TYR A 345 -17.53 30.45 6.04
CA TYR A 345 -17.82 29.36 5.08
C TYR A 345 -16.74 28.26 5.10
N GLY A 346 -17.18 27.01 4.95
CA GLY A 346 -16.31 25.83 4.91
C GLY A 346 -15.46 25.62 6.17
N LEU A 347 -14.42 24.80 6.08
CA LEU A 347 -13.44 24.57 7.16
C LEU A 347 -12.40 25.71 7.21
N SER A 348 -12.87 26.94 7.48
CA SER A 348 -12.03 28.14 7.60
C SER A 348 -11.56 28.40 9.03
N PHE A 349 -10.47 29.17 9.20
CA PHE A 349 -9.96 29.58 10.52
C PHE A 349 -11.07 30.21 11.38
N THR A 350 -11.88 31.09 10.81
CA THR A 350 -13.01 31.72 11.50
C THR A 350 -13.99 30.68 12.03
N LYS A 351 -14.31 29.63 11.25
CA LYS A 351 -15.19 28.55 11.74
C LYS A 351 -14.56 27.79 12.89
N LEU A 352 -13.29 27.42 12.77
CA LEU A 352 -12.57 26.70 13.83
C LEU A 352 -12.47 27.52 15.11
N PHE A 353 -12.21 28.82 15.00
CA PHE A 353 -12.18 29.72 16.14
C PHE A 353 -13.54 29.84 16.84
N TRP A 354 -14.62 29.99 16.10
CA TRP A 354 -15.96 30.03 16.71
C TRP A 354 -16.40 28.69 17.28
N LEU A 355 -15.99 27.55 16.70
CA LEU A 355 -16.16 26.23 17.31
C LEU A 355 -15.37 26.11 18.62
N PHE A 356 -14.14 26.62 18.65
CA PHE A 356 -13.34 26.70 19.87
C PHE A 356 -14.06 27.55 20.92
N MET A 357 -14.54 28.76 20.59
CA MET A 357 -15.24 29.64 21.53
C MET A 357 -16.53 29.01 22.08
N ILE A 358 -17.35 28.42 21.21
CA ILE A 358 -18.57 27.73 21.62
C ILE A 358 -18.23 26.51 22.50
N GLY A 359 -17.20 25.75 22.14
CA GLY A 359 -16.73 24.61 22.93
C GLY A 359 -16.25 25.01 24.32
N ASN A 360 -15.55 26.14 24.46
CA ASN A 360 -15.11 26.67 25.75
C ASN A 360 -16.29 26.94 26.70
N VAL A 361 -17.29 27.69 26.21
CA VAL A 361 -18.46 28.09 27.00
C VAL A 361 -19.38 26.89 27.26
N ALA A 362 -19.57 26.02 26.28
CA ALA A 362 -20.36 24.80 26.45
C ALA A 362 -19.73 23.86 27.48
N GLY A 363 -18.40 23.73 27.47
CA GLY A 363 -17.64 23.00 28.47
C GLY A 363 -17.85 23.56 29.87
N PHE A 364 -17.74 24.88 30.04
CA PHE A 364 -18.04 25.56 31.30
C PHE A 364 -19.47 25.28 31.81
N LEU A 365 -20.47 25.40 30.94
CA LEU A 365 -21.86 25.13 31.31
C LEU A 365 -22.06 23.67 31.73
N MET A 366 -21.42 22.73 31.02
CA MET A 366 -21.49 21.31 31.32
C MET A 366 -20.80 20.96 32.65
N GLU A 367 -19.61 21.50 32.91
CA GLU A 367 -18.89 21.31 34.18
C GLU A 367 -19.66 21.89 35.36
N THR A 368 -20.25 23.09 35.18
CA THR A 368 -21.08 23.73 36.20
C THR A 368 -22.33 22.91 36.48
N PHE A 369 -22.98 22.39 35.42
CA PHE A 369 -24.15 21.51 35.57
C PHE A 369 -23.79 20.21 36.28
N TRP A 370 -22.65 19.61 35.95
CA TRP A 370 -22.15 18.40 36.60
C TRP A 370 -21.84 18.64 38.08
N ALA A 371 -21.10 19.71 38.41
CA ALA A 371 -20.77 20.06 39.79
C ALA A 371 -22.03 20.30 40.63
N PHE A 372 -23.00 21.05 40.08
CA PHE A 372 -24.21 21.41 40.80
C PHE A 372 -25.17 20.24 40.99
N PHE A 373 -25.49 19.49 39.92
CA PHE A 373 -26.51 18.44 39.97
C PHE A 373 -25.98 17.09 40.44
N ILE A 374 -24.77 16.72 40.02
CA ILE A 374 -24.20 15.39 40.34
C ILE A 374 -23.46 15.45 41.67
N GLN A 375 -22.56 16.42 41.83
CA GLN A 375 -21.72 16.51 43.03
C GLN A 375 -22.37 17.31 44.16
N ARG A 376 -23.47 18.02 43.88
CA ARG A 376 -24.20 18.88 44.84
C ARG A 376 -23.31 19.95 45.48
N ARG A 377 -22.33 20.44 44.74
CA ARG A 377 -21.41 21.51 45.18
C ARG A 377 -21.55 22.71 44.28
N VAL A 378 -21.47 23.90 44.86
CA VAL A 378 -21.43 25.16 44.13
C VAL A 378 -19.98 25.53 43.95
N GLU A 379 -19.41 25.15 42.82
CA GLU A 379 -18.00 25.39 42.48
C GLU A 379 -17.92 26.05 41.11
N LEU A 380 -17.09 27.10 41.00
CA LEU A 380 -16.81 27.73 39.72
C LEU A 380 -15.66 26.97 39.05
N ARG A 381 -15.97 26.24 37.97
CA ARG A 381 -14.98 25.46 37.24
C ARG A 381 -14.65 26.12 35.92
N VAL A 382 -13.57 26.89 35.90
CA VAL A 382 -13.07 27.55 34.69
C VAL A 382 -11.65 27.07 34.40
N GLY A 383 -11.22 27.20 33.15
CA GLY A 383 -9.84 26.93 32.74
C GLY A 383 -9.01 28.22 32.64
N LEU A 384 -9.65 29.38 32.54
CA LEU A 384 -9.02 30.69 32.44
C LEU A 384 -9.55 31.65 33.50
N VAL A 385 -8.73 32.64 33.86
CA VAL A 385 -9.06 33.60 34.93
C VAL A 385 -10.06 34.66 34.47
N TRP A 386 -10.12 34.99 33.18
CA TRP A 386 -11.08 35.97 32.66
C TRP A 386 -12.22 35.33 31.87
N GLY A 387 -13.21 34.83 32.63
CA GLY A 387 -14.53 34.47 32.10
C GLY A 387 -14.78 32.96 32.07
N PRO A 388 -15.94 32.54 31.53
CA PRO A 388 -16.42 31.17 31.59
C PRO A 388 -15.79 30.28 30.51
N PHE A 389 -14.46 30.22 30.46
CA PHE A 389 -13.74 29.55 29.38
C PHE A 389 -12.97 28.33 29.89
N ILE A 390 -13.20 27.18 29.25
CA ILE A 390 -12.43 25.95 29.48
C ILE A 390 -11.77 25.53 28.15
N PRO A 391 -10.48 25.88 27.94
CA PRO A 391 -9.80 25.64 26.67
C PRO A 391 -9.77 24.18 26.23
N VAL A 392 -9.72 23.24 27.17
CA VAL A 392 -9.73 21.80 26.88
C VAL A 392 -10.97 21.40 26.07
N TYR A 393 -12.16 21.87 26.43
CA TYR A 393 -13.38 21.61 25.66
C TYR A 393 -13.39 22.33 24.31
N GLY A 394 -12.85 23.55 24.24
CA GLY A 394 -12.69 24.28 22.99
C GLY A 394 -11.77 23.57 21.99
N PHE A 395 -10.56 23.19 22.42
CA PHE A 395 -9.62 22.44 21.59
C PHE A 395 -10.14 21.04 21.25
N GLY A 396 -10.82 20.38 22.18
CA GLY A 396 -11.51 19.11 21.93
C GLY A 396 -12.52 19.23 20.80
N ALA A 397 -13.40 20.24 20.83
CA ALA A 397 -14.36 20.50 19.75
C ALA A 397 -13.69 20.72 18.38
N VAL A 398 -12.58 21.46 18.34
CA VAL A 398 -11.81 21.70 17.10
C VAL A 398 -11.16 20.41 16.60
N ILE A 399 -10.44 19.69 17.45
CA ILE A 399 -9.72 18.45 17.09
C ILE A 399 -10.71 17.38 16.65
N MET A 400 -11.80 17.20 17.38
CA MET A 400 -12.86 16.25 17.00
C MET A 400 -13.47 16.62 15.65
N THR A 401 -13.68 17.91 15.38
CA THR A 401 -14.14 18.37 14.07
C THR A 401 -13.11 18.03 12.98
N LEU A 402 -11.84 18.42 13.15
CA LEU A 402 -10.79 18.22 12.13
C LEU A 402 -10.47 16.75 11.86
N LEU A 403 -10.46 15.92 12.91
CA LEU A 403 -10.08 14.50 12.79
C LEU A 403 -11.27 13.61 12.43
N LEU A 404 -12.47 13.93 12.94
CA LEU A 404 -13.65 13.09 12.75
C LEU A 404 -14.58 13.51 11.62
N TYR A 405 -14.40 14.69 10.99
CA TYR A 405 -15.27 15.08 9.86
C TYR A 405 -15.28 14.01 8.74
N ARG A 406 -14.15 13.33 8.52
CA ARG A 406 -13.99 12.26 7.52
C ARG A 406 -14.78 10.98 7.85
N PHE A 407 -15.22 10.83 9.10
CA PHE A 407 -15.95 9.65 9.60
C PHE A 407 -17.46 9.87 9.71
N TYR A 408 -18.02 11.01 9.28
CA TYR A 408 -19.46 11.31 9.43
C TYR A 408 -20.41 10.32 8.75
N LYS A 409 -20.10 9.89 7.52
CA LYS A 409 -20.91 8.91 6.77
C LYS A 409 -20.51 7.47 7.03
N LYS A 410 -19.54 7.23 7.93
CA LYS A 410 -19.15 5.86 8.31
C LYS A 410 -20.16 5.30 9.28
N ARG A 411 -20.12 3.97 9.47
CA ARG A 411 -20.97 3.29 10.45
C ARG A 411 -20.74 3.89 11.83
N ASP A 412 -21.81 4.03 12.61
CA ASP A 412 -21.82 4.62 13.94
C ASP A 412 -20.74 4.04 14.84
N LEU A 413 -20.54 2.72 14.79
CA LEU A 413 -19.49 2.04 15.53
C LEU A 413 -18.07 2.49 15.15
N VAL A 414 -17.81 2.78 13.87
CA VAL A 414 -16.50 3.25 13.40
C VAL A 414 -16.27 4.69 13.84
N THR A 415 -17.29 5.53 13.74
CA THR A 415 -17.23 6.93 14.22
C THR A 415 -17.05 6.96 15.74
N PHE A 416 -17.75 6.09 16.47
CA PHE A 416 -17.61 5.90 17.92
C PHE A 416 -16.21 5.44 18.30
N ALA A 417 -15.68 4.40 17.65
CA ALA A 417 -14.34 3.88 17.95
C ALA A 417 -13.26 4.91 17.63
N ALA A 418 -13.37 5.61 16.49
CA ALA A 418 -12.45 6.69 16.13
C ALA A 418 -12.54 7.85 17.14
N ALA A 419 -13.74 8.23 17.56
CA ALA A 419 -13.96 9.25 18.57
C ALA A 419 -13.39 8.87 19.94
N ALA A 420 -13.54 7.61 20.35
CA ALA A 420 -13.00 7.11 21.61
C ALA A 420 -11.48 7.20 21.64
N ILE A 421 -10.82 6.78 20.55
CA ILE A 421 -9.35 6.86 20.43
C ILE A 421 -8.89 8.32 20.39
N VAL A 422 -9.50 9.15 19.56
CA VAL A 422 -9.12 10.57 19.44
C VAL A 422 -9.32 11.31 20.75
N GLY A 423 -10.45 11.11 21.43
CA GLY A 423 -10.75 11.76 22.70
C GLY A 423 -9.84 11.29 23.84
N ALA A 424 -9.61 9.98 23.99
CA ALA A 424 -8.68 9.45 25.00
C ALA A 424 -7.25 9.95 24.78
N THR A 425 -6.83 10.03 23.51
CA THR A 425 -5.51 10.57 23.14
C THR A 425 -5.42 12.05 23.48
N PHE A 426 -6.45 12.82 23.15
CA PHE A 426 -6.52 14.25 23.46
C PHE A 426 -6.51 14.52 24.98
N GLU A 427 -7.30 13.77 25.75
CA GLU A 427 -7.32 13.84 27.21
C GLU A 427 -5.95 13.54 27.81
N PHE A 428 -5.30 12.46 27.35
CA PHE A 428 -3.94 12.12 27.78
C PHE A 428 -2.96 13.27 27.51
N PHE A 429 -2.98 13.83 26.30
CA PHE A 429 -2.08 14.93 25.93
C PHE A 429 -2.37 16.23 26.69
N CYS A 430 -3.62 16.56 26.98
CA CYS A 430 -3.95 17.72 27.79
C CYS A 430 -3.41 17.60 29.22
N SER A 431 -3.56 16.43 29.84
CA SER A 431 -3.00 16.15 31.16
C SER A 431 -1.47 16.21 31.15
N LEU A 432 -0.82 15.60 30.14
CA LEU A 432 0.63 15.64 29.99
C LEU A 432 1.16 17.06 29.75
N PHE A 433 0.49 17.82 28.88
CA PHE A 433 0.86 19.21 28.61
C PHE A 433 0.74 20.08 29.87
N GLN A 434 -0.35 19.92 30.63
CA GLN A 434 -0.55 20.67 31.86
C GLN A 434 0.55 20.39 32.89
N GLU A 435 0.94 19.13 33.03
CA GLU A 435 2.02 18.74 33.94
C GLU A 435 3.37 19.31 33.50
N LEU A 436 3.71 19.21 32.21
CA LEU A 436 4.97 19.73 31.69
C LEU A 436 5.04 21.26 31.75
N ALA A 437 3.92 21.96 31.52
CA ALA A 437 3.89 23.41 31.47
C ALA A 437 3.78 24.06 32.86
N PHE A 438 3.05 23.43 33.78
CA PHE A 438 2.64 24.04 35.05
C PHE A 438 2.99 23.21 36.29
N GLY A 439 3.41 21.96 36.13
CA GLY A 439 3.62 21.03 37.25
C GLY A 439 2.31 20.63 37.94
N THR A 440 1.17 20.76 37.26
CA THR A 440 -0.16 20.45 37.80
C THR A 440 -0.94 19.48 36.93
N VAL A 441 -1.89 18.77 37.54
CA VAL A 441 -2.89 17.95 36.86
C VAL A 441 -4.30 18.34 37.32
N SER A 442 -5.26 18.33 36.39
CA SER A 442 -6.68 18.64 36.71
C SER A 442 -7.55 17.41 36.94
N TRP A 443 -7.03 16.22 36.61
CA TRP A 443 -7.68 14.93 36.86
C TRP A 443 -6.61 13.83 37.00
N GLU A 444 -6.95 12.79 37.76
CA GLU A 444 -6.10 11.66 38.08
C GLU A 444 -6.94 10.39 38.17
N TYR A 445 -6.53 9.37 37.42
CA TYR A 445 -7.29 8.12 37.21
C TYR A 445 -6.50 6.86 37.56
N SER A 446 -5.36 6.96 38.25
CA SER A 446 -4.49 5.83 38.56
C SER A 446 -5.19 4.65 39.27
N GLY A 447 -6.27 4.91 40.02
CA GLY A 447 -7.08 3.87 40.69
C GLY A 447 -8.19 3.23 39.85
N THR A 448 -8.32 3.60 38.57
CA THR A 448 -9.42 3.13 37.71
C THR A 448 -9.00 2.01 36.75
N THR A 449 -9.94 1.17 36.35
CA THR A 449 -9.68 0.02 35.46
C THR A 449 -9.19 0.48 34.08
N ALA A 450 -8.13 -0.18 33.57
CA ALA A 450 -7.54 0.12 32.27
C ALA A 450 -7.15 1.61 32.10
N ASN A 451 -6.56 2.19 33.15
CA ASN A 451 -5.97 3.51 33.09
C ASN A 451 -4.60 3.49 32.37
N ILE A 452 -4.24 4.62 31.76
CA ILE A 452 -2.94 4.81 31.10
C ILE A 452 -2.25 5.98 31.79
N GLY A 453 -1.25 5.66 32.63
CA GLY A 453 -0.44 6.64 33.36
C GLY A 453 -1.25 7.59 34.24
N GLY A 454 -2.44 7.17 34.71
CA GLY A 454 -3.33 8.03 35.49
C GLY A 454 -4.03 9.15 34.71
N ARG A 455 -3.82 9.29 33.40
CA ARG A 455 -4.27 10.47 32.63
C ARG A 455 -5.53 10.25 31.79
N THR A 456 -5.80 9.02 31.40
CA THR A 456 -7.04 8.60 30.72
C THR A 456 -7.35 7.16 31.10
N ASN A 457 -8.60 6.73 30.94
CA ASN A 457 -9.02 5.35 31.17
C ASN A 457 -10.06 4.90 30.13
N LEU A 458 -10.38 3.61 30.15
CA LEU A 458 -11.33 3.03 29.21
C LEU A 458 -12.74 3.64 29.31
N MET A 459 -13.22 3.94 30.52
CA MET A 459 -14.56 4.52 30.71
C MET A 459 -14.68 5.89 30.02
N TYR A 460 -13.73 6.80 30.28
CA TYR A 460 -13.70 8.11 29.64
C TYR A 460 -13.45 8.01 28.14
N ALA A 461 -12.62 7.07 27.67
CA ALA A 461 -12.49 6.77 26.25
C ALA A 461 -13.85 6.42 25.61
N LEU A 462 -14.67 5.60 26.26
CA LEU A 462 -16.01 5.26 25.77
C LEU A 462 -16.97 6.46 25.79
N ILE A 463 -16.91 7.30 26.83
CA ILE A 463 -17.68 8.56 26.92
C ILE A 463 -17.29 9.50 25.76
N TRP A 464 -16.00 9.65 25.49
CA TRP A 464 -15.50 10.39 24.32
C TRP A 464 -15.99 9.79 23.01
N GLY A 465 -16.12 8.46 22.94
CA GLY A 465 -16.74 7.76 21.81
C GLY A 465 -18.18 8.21 21.55
N VAL A 466 -19.02 8.26 22.59
CA VAL A 466 -20.41 8.73 22.49
C VAL A 466 -20.46 10.22 22.14
N LEU A 467 -19.68 11.04 22.87
CA LEU A 467 -19.65 12.48 22.66
C LEU A 467 -19.18 12.85 21.25
N GLY A 468 -18.17 12.16 20.71
CA GLY A 468 -17.71 12.38 19.35
C GLY A 468 -18.67 11.91 18.29
N LEU A 469 -19.38 10.80 18.51
CA LEU A 469 -20.47 10.37 17.64
C LEU A 469 -21.56 11.44 17.54
N LEU A 470 -22.05 11.92 18.70
CA LEU A 470 -23.05 12.98 18.78
C LEU A 470 -22.50 14.30 18.20
N TRP A 471 -21.24 14.62 18.45
CA TRP A 471 -20.61 15.83 17.91
C TRP A 471 -20.64 15.84 16.39
N VAL A 472 -20.15 14.77 15.77
CA VAL A 472 -20.03 14.67 14.32
C VAL A 472 -21.39 14.62 13.65
N LYS A 473 -22.33 13.85 14.21
CA LYS A 473 -23.64 13.62 13.60
C LYS A 473 -24.66 14.72 13.85
N ASP A 474 -24.63 15.28 15.05
CA ASP A 474 -25.72 16.11 15.57
C ASP A 474 -25.28 17.54 15.91
N PHE A 475 -24.21 17.72 16.69
CA PHE A 475 -23.84 19.05 17.18
C PHE A 475 -23.14 19.89 16.11
N TYR A 476 -22.06 19.39 15.51
CA TYR A 476 -21.26 20.13 14.53
C TYR A 476 -22.09 20.66 13.35
N PRO A 477 -22.96 19.87 12.67
CA PRO A 477 -23.76 20.38 11.56
C PRO A 477 -24.70 21.52 11.98
N ARG A 478 -25.29 21.45 13.18
CA ARG A 478 -26.20 22.49 13.70
C ARG A 478 -25.43 23.75 14.10
N ILE A 479 -24.31 23.58 14.80
CA ILE A 479 -23.44 24.67 15.24
C ILE A 479 -22.80 25.37 14.04
N SER A 480 -22.30 24.63 13.05
CA SER A 480 -21.73 25.19 11.82
C SER A 480 -22.74 26.10 11.11
N LYS A 481 -23.99 25.64 10.96
CA LYS A 481 -25.07 26.46 10.37
C LYS A 481 -25.42 27.69 11.21
N LEU A 482 -25.28 27.61 12.53
CA LEU A 482 -25.51 28.75 13.42
C LEU A 482 -24.40 29.81 13.28
N ILE A 483 -23.13 29.37 13.20
CA ILE A 483 -21.98 30.25 12.99
C ILE A 483 -22.10 30.96 11.65
N GLU A 484 -22.48 30.25 10.59
CA GLU A 484 -22.61 30.83 9.24
C GLU A 484 -23.69 31.91 9.12
N LYS A 485 -24.65 31.95 10.06
CA LYS A 485 -25.69 33.00 10.13
C LYS A 485 -25.19 34.32 10.70
N ILE A 486 -23.99 34.37 11.28
CA ILE A 486 -23.45 35.59 11.88
C ILE A 486 -23.15 36.61 10.76
N PRO A 487 -23.61 37.87 10.86
CA PRO A 487 -23.31 38.88 9.85
C PRO A 487 -21.80 39.16 9.77
N LYS A 488 -21.20 39.08 8.58
CA LYS A 488 -19.74 39.29 8.39
C LYS A 488 -19.20 40.60 8.96
N LYS A 489 -19.98 41.69 8.82
CA LYS A 489 -19.59 43.03 9.29
C LYS A 489 -19.35 43.07 10.80
N ILE A 490 -20.03 42.22 11.56
CA ILE A 490 -19.91 42.11 13.02
C ILE A 490 -18.98 40.95 13.38
N GLY A 491 -19.15 39.80 12.74
CA GLY A 491 -18.42 38.58 13.06
C GLY A 491 -16.92 38.71 12.84
N SER A 492 -16.47 39.36 11.76
CA SER A 492 -15.04 39.50 11.46
C SER A 492 -14.27 40.33 12.50
N PRO A 493 -14.66 41.58 12.82
CA PRO A 493 -13.97 42.34 13.87
C PRO A 493 -14.10 41.68 15.24
N LEU A 494 -15.26 41.09 15.56
CA LEU A 494 -15.46 40.37 16.82
C LEU A 494 -14.52 39.17 16.95
N THR A 495 -14.30 38.43 15.86
CA THR A 495 -13.34 37.30 15.84
C THR A 495 -11.94 37.78 16.22
N VAL A 496 -11.47 38.89 15.66
CA VAL A 496 -10.14 39.43 15.97
C VAL A 496 -10.05 39.89 17.44
N ILE A 497 -11.05 40.61 17.93
CA ILE A 497 -11.11 41.07 19.33
C ILE A 497 -11.05 39.87 20.28
N LEU A 498 -11.88 38.85 20.04
CA LEU A 498 -11.90 37.64 20.86
C LEU A 498 -10.60 36.84 20.75
N CYS A 499 -9.97 36.76 19.58
CA CYS A 499 -8.65 36.13 19.44
C CYS A 499 -7.61 36.79 20.34
N VAL A 500 -7.52 38.14 20.28
CA VAL A 500 -6.57 38.91 21.11
C VAL A 500 -6.89 38.73 22.59
N PHE A 501 -8.16 38.78 22.97
CA PHE A 501 -8.62 38.55 24.33
C PHE A 501 -8.22 37.15 24.83
N MET A 502 -8.51 36.09 24.08
CA MET A 502 -8.19 34.72 24.47
C MET A 502 -6.68 34.50 24.60
N ILE A 503 -5.86 35.08 23.72
CA ILE A 503 -4.40 35.01 23.84
C ILE A 503 -3.94 35.68 25.14
N ALA A 504 -4.46 36.87 25.46
CA ALA A 504 -4.11 37.57 26.69
C ALA A 504 -4.56 36.81 27.94
N ASP A 505 -5.78 36.27 27.95
CA ASP A 505 -6.33 35.51 29.07
C ASP A 505 -5.58 34.18 29.28
N MET A 506 -5.28 33.44 28.20
CA MET A 506 -4.44 32.23 28.29
C MET A 506 -3.04 32.54 28.81
N PHE A 507 -2.44 33.65 28.40
CA PHE A 507 -1.14 34.09 28.90
C PHE A 507 -1.19 34.41 30.39
N VAL A 508 -2.14 35.24 30.82
CA VAL A 508 -2.28 35.66 32.23
C VAL A 508 -2.67 34.48 33.13
N SER A 509 -3.56 33.60 32.67
CA SER A 509 -3.95 32.39 33.39
C SER A 509 -2.75 31.45 33.57
N GLY A 510 -1.97 31.22 32.52
CA GLY A 510 -0.79 30.37 32.57
C GLY A 510 0.28 30.92 33.51
N THR A 511 0.58 32.22 33.43
CA THR A 511 1.57 32.85 34.31
C THR A 511 1.08 32.94 35.77
N ALA A 512 -0.24 33.09 36.01
CA ALA A 512 -0.80 33.04 37.37
C ALA A 512 -0.58 31.66 38.02
N VAL A 513 -0.78 30.56 37.28
CA VAL A 513 -0.53 29.20 37.77
C VAL A 513 0.96 28.95 38.02
N ILE A 514 1.84 29.41 37.12
CA ILE A 514 3.30 29.33 37.31
C ILE A 514 3.72 30.13 38.54
N ARG A 515 3.19 31.36 38.70
CA ARG A 515 3.49 32.23 39.84
C ARG A 515 3.05 31.60 41.15
N ARG A 516 1.88 30.96 41.19
CA ARG A 516 1.45 30.16 42.35
C ARG A 516 2.44 29.04 42.67
N GLY A 517 2.94 28.32 41.66
CA GLY A 517 3.98 27.31 41.84
C GLY A 517 5.28 27.88 42.43
N GLN A 518 5.67 29.10 42.05
CA GLN A 518 6.81 29.81 42.63
C GLN A 518 6.55 30.23 44.09
N ARG A 519 5.34 30.71 44.42
CA ARG A 519 4.94 31.05 45.80
C ARG A 519 5.03 29.83 46.73
N MET A 520 4.58 28.67 46.26
CA MET A 520 4.69 27.41 47.00
C MET A 520 6.15 27.03 47.30
N LYS A 521 7.09 27.39 46.41
CA LYS A 521 8.53 27.16 46.58
C LYS A 521 9.23 28.29 47.36
N GLY A 522 8.48 29.23 47.92
CA GLY A 522 9.02 30.36 48.68
C GLY A 522 9.75 31.41 47.83
N ILE A 523 9.58 31.41 46.51
CA ILE A 523 10.28 32.33 45.60
C ILE A 523 9.54 33.69 45.58
N PRO A 524 10.18 34.81 45.99
CA PRO A 524 9.58 36.13 45.99
C PRO A 524 9.41 36.67 44.56
N ALA A 525 8.46 37.59 44.37
CA ALA A 525 8.20 38.20 43.08
C ALA A 525 9.40 39.02 42.56
N ASN A 526 9.76 38.81 41.31
CA ASN A 526 10.84 39.49 40.61
C ASN A 526 10.28 40.39 39.50
N GLY A 527 9.85 41.59 39.88
CA GLY A 527 9.40 42.64 38.95
C GLY A 527 7.91 42.97 39.03
N GLY A 528 7.51 44.04 38.33
CA GLY A 528 6.17 44.62 38.45
C GLY A 528 5.03 43.70 37.98
N TYR A 529 5.28 42.82 37.01
CA TYR A 529 4.26 41.90 36.51
C TYR A 529 3.94 40.77 37.50
N GLU A 530 4.96 40.17 38.12
CA GLU A 530 4.76 39.13 39.15
C GLU A 530 4.07 39.69 40.40
N MET A 531 4.43 40.92 40.81
CA MET A 531 3.72 41.62 41.89
C MET A 531 2.26 41.91 41.53
N TRP A 532 1.99 42.23 40.26
CA TRP A 532 0.62 42.43 39.79
C TRP A 532 -0.17 41.12 39.82
N LEU A 533 0.44 39.98 39.44
CA LEU A 533 -0.16 38.66 39.57
C LEU A 533 -0.45 38.30 41.02
N ASP A 534 0.49 38.54 41.94
CA ASP A 534 0.29 38.28 43.38
C ASP A 534 -0.87 39.09 43.97
N LYS A 535 -1.09 40.30 43.46
CA LYS A 535 -2.17 41.18 43.92
C LYS A 535 -3.54 40.81 43.36
N HIS A 536 -3.62 40.38 42.11
CA HIS A 536 -4.90 40.17 41.42
C HIS A 536 -5.32 38.69 41.33
N PHE A 537 -4.35 37.77 41.40
CA PHE A 537 -4.54 36.32 41.31
C PHE A 537 -3.77 35.63 42.44
N ASP A 538 -4.20 35.92 43.66
CA ASP A 538 -3.70 35.28 44.87
C ASP A 538 -4.12 33.81 44.94
N ASP A 539 -3.57 33.07 45.91
CA ASP A 539 -3.82 31.63 46.02
C ASP A 539 -5.29 31.33 46.33
N LYS A 540 -5.97 32.20 47.10
CA LYS A 540 -7.40 32.06 47.43
C LYS A 540 -8.28 32.19 46.18
N TYR A 541 -7.98 33.16 45.33
CA TYR A 541 -8.68 33.31 44.07
C TYR A 541 -8.46 32.09 43.17
N LEU A 542 -7.20 31.64 43.04
CA LEU A 542 -6.87 30.48 42.22
C LEU A 542 -7.51 29.18 42.73
N ASP A 543 -7.63 29.00 44.05
CA ASP A 543 -8.37 27.86 44.63
C ASP A 543 -9.87 27.93 44.35
N PHE A 544 -10.44 29.13 44.32
CA PHE A 544 -11.85 29.31 43.99
C PHE A 544 -12.15 28.99 42.52
N VAL A 545 -11.28 29.39 41.59
CA VAL A 545 -11.50 29.17 40.14
C VAL A 545 -10.97 27.83 39.63
N TYR A 546 -9.99 27.22 40.30
CA TYR A 546 -9.36 25.94 39.94
C TYR A 546 -9.44 24.90 41.08
N PRO A 547 -10.65 24.53 41.54
CA PRO A 547 -10.82 23.67 42.72
C PRO A 547 -10.25 22.26 42.57
N ASN A 548 -10.04 21.77 41.34
CA ASN A 548 -9.56 20.42 41.04
C ASN A 548 -8.07 20.38 40.63
N MET A 549 -7.36 21.50 40.67
CA MET A 549 -5.95 21.56 40.25
C MET A 549 -5.04 21.04 41.36
N ILE A 550 -4.23 20.02 41.04
CA ILE A 550 -3.31 19.36 41.99
C ILE A 550 -1.87 19.56 41.51
N TYR A 551 -0.97 20.02 42.40
CA TYR A 551 0.46 20.09 42.12
C TYR A 551 1.13 18.73 42.34
N VAL A 552 1.97 18.30 41.39
CA VAL A 552 2.57 16.96 41.39
C VAL A 552 3.58 16.77 42.53
N ASP A 553 4.30 17.82 42.93
CA ASP A 553 5.30 17.80 44.03
C ASP A 553 4.69 17.41 45.41
N LYS A 554 3.36 17.44 45.59
CA LYS A 554 2.67 17.01 46.83
C LYS A 554 2.43 15.50 46.94
N LYS A 555 2.62 14.73 45.86
CA LYS A 555 2.42 13.26 45.90
C LYS A 555 3.48 12.57 46.76
N ASP A 556 4.71 13.06 46.75
CA ASP A 556 5.82 12.41 47.46
C ASP A 556 5.76 12.58 49.00
N GLU A 557 5.03 13.58 49.51
CA GLU A 557 4.85 13.77 50.96
C GLU A 557 3.64 13.00 51.52
N THR A 558 2.61 12.74 50.72
CA THR A 558 1.40 12.02 51.19
C THR A 558 1.50 10.51 51.13
N GLU A 559 2.47 9.94 50.41
CA GLU A 559 2.79 8.50 50.46
C GLU A 559 3.74 8.13 51.62
N ALA A 560 4.32 9.12 52.33
CA ALA A 560 5.20 8.88 53.48
C ALA A 560 4.44 8.73 54.82
N ASP A 561 3.24 9.31 54.96
CA ASP A 561 2.46 9.32 56.21
C ASP A 561 1.25 8.37 56.14
N GLY A 562 1.48 7.15 55.65
CA GLY A 562 0.52 6.05 55.71
C GLY A 562 0.35 5.47 57.12
N GLU A 563 0.03 6.30 58.11
CA GLU A 563 -0.59 5.83 59.37
C GLU A 563 -2.11 5.77 59.16
N THR A 564 -2.63 4.55 59.27
CA THR A 564 -4.05 4.22 59.36
C THR A 564 -4.76 5.11 60.39
N PRO A 565 -5.91 5.75 60.06
CA PRO A 565 -6.72 6.37 61.10
C PRO A 565 -7.30 5.25 61.99
N GLU A 566 -6.82 5.20 63.22
CA GLU A 566 -7.51 4.51 64.31
C GLU A 566 -8.95 4.99 64.37
N THR A 567 -9.85 4.02 64.52
CA THR A 567 -11.28 4.19 64.75
C THR A 567 -11.51 5.11 65.95
N ALA A 568 -11.96 6.34 65.71
CA ALA A 568 -12.52 7.18 66.75
C ALA A 568 -13.93 6.69 67.08
N ASP A 569 -14.06 6.15 68.29
CA ASP A 569 -15.31 5.74 68.93
C ASP A 569 -16.38 6.83 68.84
N VAL A 570 -17.57 6.41 68.44
CA VAL A 570 -18.82 7.17 68.56
C VAL A 570 -19.34 6.97 69.99
N PRO A 571 -19.58 8.02 70.79
CA PRO A 571 -20.29 7.85 72.06
C PRO A 571 -21.77 7.55 71.76
N GLU A 572 -22.26 6.42 72.25
CA GLU A 572 -23.69 6.10 72.32
C GLU A 572 -24.38 7.12 73.25
N GLU A 573 -25.27 7.94 72.69
CA GLU A 573 -26.31 8.61 73.48
C GLU A 573 -27.40 7.58 73.80
N THR A 574 -27.35 7.03 75.01
CA THR A 574 -28.48 6.33 75.63
C THR A 574 -29.55 7.36 76.01
N SER A 575 -30.69 7.33 75.31
CA SER A 575 -31.93 7.90 75.84
C SER A 575 -32.48 6.97 76.92
N SER A 576 -32.40 7.38 78.18
CA SER A 576 -33.22 6.85 79.26
C SER A 576 -34.28 7.89 79.62
N SER A 577 -35.51 7.60 79.24
CA SER A 577 -36.69 8.06 79.95
C SER A 577 -36.63 7.55 81.39
N ASP A 578 -36.67 8.44 82.38
CA ASP A 578 -37.48 8.31 83.59
C ASP A 578 -37.42 9.62 84.43
N GLU A 579 -38.62 10.05 84.81
CA GLU A 579 -39.05 11.15 85.72
C GLU A 579 -38.97 12.62 85.27
#